data_AF-I3CJD4-F1
#
_entry.id   AF-I3CJD4-F1
#
_cell.length_a   1.000
_cell.length_b   1.000
_cell.length_c   1.000
_cell.angle_alpha   90.00
_cell.angle_beta   90.00
_cell.angle_gamma   90.00
#
_symmetry.space_group_name_H-M   'P 1'
#
loop_
_entity.id
_entity.type
_entity.pdbx_description
1 polymer ?
#
loop_
_entity_poly.entity_id
_entity_poly.type
_entity_poly.pdbx_seq_one_letter_code
_entity_poly.pdbx_strand_id
1 'polypeptide(L)'
;MSRFFYRSLLLYGLLCTPLVITQVFANACQVTDKAKMIRLLQAVGETGSAELCAFWLAVEQAQQTNSYEAWKTVAVSHQELDAQTGFISYLKTWQQATNQNKAETYQDFMRIKPDSQFNLNAVHAIYLLAQKEDTIKAYRNFMTDFPNTPQAIEALLRIHELAYAKAQQKDKAEYYDLFVLMFPDAMQVPQAIEAAVVAEKKAILNKLGDKKCTLEDSDPLCDRLANLLFSKMLKEEQPIHVRNREFMLLKDDLFLHTSASSNAQAHQVVVQLLNGIKQQLDENNKKIDDMKQVVTDVIVAEHQQLVGLIQQQGQELKVVLKTHHDFMAQQFVQVNQQLNNVNNNINSLRNEAIVESIIKTIPIPYINEFVNPIAKIIGVTQHNMVDIVEAGVKAGITEVANIAIELLG
;
A
#
# COMPACT_ATOMS: atom_id res chain seq x y z
N MET A 1 -22.68 65.36 5.29
CA MET A 1 -21.81 65.90 4.22
C MET A 1 -20.38 65.47 4.48
N SER A 2 -19.67 65.02 3.43
CA SER A 2 -18.31 64.46 3.41
C SER A 2 -18.19 62.98 3.82
N ARG A 3 -18.16 62.11 2.79
CA ARG A 3 -17.57 60.76 2.70
C ARG A 3 -18.20 60.00 1.51
N PHE A 4 -18.04 60.52 0.29
CA PHE A 4 -18.51 59.82 -0.92
C PHE A 4 -17.65 60.04 -2.19
N PHE A 5 -16.44 60.60 -2.10
CA PHE A 5 -15.67 61.01 -3.28
C PHE A 5 -14.28 60.37 -3.48
N TYR A 6 -13.98 59.24 -2.83
CA TYR A 6 -12.64 58.60 -2.93
C TYR A 6 -12.66 57.12 -3.35
N ARG A 7 -13.58 56.72 -4.23
CA ARG A 7 -13.60 55.36 -4.82
C ARG A 7 -13.66 55.29 -6.35
N SER A 8 -13.56 56.42 -7.06
CA SER A 8 -13.75 56.45 -8.52
C SER A 8 -12.47 56.75 -9.35
N LEU A 9 -11.28 56.71 -8.77
CA LEU A 9 -10.03 57.07 -9.48
C LEU A 9 -8.90 56.03 -9.45
N LEU A 10 -9.16 54.81 -8.97
CA LEU A 10 -8.21 53.68 -9.03
C LEU A 10 -8.68 52.54 -9.96
N LEU A 11 -9.64 52.82 -10.86
CA LEU A 11 -10.23 51.82 -11.77
C LEU A 11 -9.97 52.08 -13.26
N TYR A 12 -9.14 53.05 -13.62
CA TYR A 12 -8.83 53.39 -15.03
C TYR A 12 -7.35 53.27 -15.45
N GLY A 13 -6.46 52.84 -14.55
CA GLY A 13 -5.01 52.79 -14.80
C GLY A 13 -4.41 51.42 -15.16
N LEU A 14 -5.22 50.37 -15.30
CA LEU A 14 -4.74 48.99 -15.45
C LEU A 14 -5.52 48.19 -16.51
N LEU A 15 -5.96 48.86 -17.58
CA LEU A 15 -6.73 48.25 -18.68
C LEU A 15 -6.16 48.51 -20.09
N CYS A 16 -4.89 48.94 -20.24
CA CYS A 16 -4.36 49.31 -21.56
C CYS A 16 -2.98 48.74 -21.96
N THR A 17 -2.45 47.69 -21.31
CA THR A 17 -1.19 47.08 -21.77
C THR A 17 -1.10 45.54 -21.63
N PRO A 18 -2.06 44.77 -22.16
CA PRO A 18 -1.70 43.44 -22.69
C PRO A 18 -1.87 43.32 -24.21
N LEU A 19 -2.58 44.24 -24.87
CA LEU A 19 -2.96 44.05 -26.29
C LEU A 19 -1.86 44.39 -27.31
N VAL A 20 -0.81 45.12 -26.94
CA VAL A 20 0.22 45.57 -27.90
C VAL A 20 1.36 44.54 -28.06
N ILE A 21 1.61 43.69 -27.06
CA ILE A 21 2.74 42.74 -27.12
C ILE A 21 2.44 41.57 -28.08
N THR A 22 1.17 41.20 -28.29
CA THR A 22 0.84 40.11 -29.22
C THR A 22 0.94 40.51 -30.71
N GLN A 23 0.78 41.79 -31.05
CA GLN A 23 0.84 42.25 -32.45
C GLN A 23 2.28 42.45 -32.97
N VAL A 24 3.25 42.76 -32.11
CA VAL A 24 4.63 43.03 -32.56
C VAL A 24 5.37 41.75 -32.98
N PHE A 25 5.12 40.61 -32.33
CA PHE A 25 5.79 39.35 -32.68
C PHE A 25 5.16 38.59 -33.84
N ALA A 26 3.85 38.75 -34.09
CA ALA A 26 3.18 38.10 -35.24
C ALA A 26 3.73 38.56 -36.60
N ASN A 27 4.25 39.80 -36.68
CA ASN A 27 4.83 40.34 -37.91
C ASN A 27 6.26 39.87 -38.19
N ALA A 28 6.98 39.34 -37.19
CA ALA A 28 8.37 38.90 -37.35
C ALA A 28 8.52 37.59 -38.17
N CYS A 29 7.49 36.74 -38.20
CA CYS A 29 7.52 35.49 -38.98
C CYS A 29 6.84 35.62 -40.38
N GLN A 30 6.51 36.83 -40.87
CA GLN A 30 5.94 37.05 -42.22
C GLN A 30 6.96 37.07 -43.38
N VAL A 31 8.18 36.59 -43.15
CA VAL A 31 9.21 36.49 -44.20
C VAL A 31 8.85 35.36 -45.17
N THR A 32 9.10 35.58 -46.47
CA THR A 32 8.79 34.64 -47.56
C THR A 32 9.47 33.27 -47.43
N ASP A 33 10.51 33.15 -46.61
CA ASP A 33 11.21 31.90 -46.31
C ASP A 33 11.24 31.66 -44.78
N LYS A 34 10.11 31.17 -44.24
CA LYS A 34 9.92 30.92 -42.81
C LYS A 34 10.92 29.89 -42.25
N ALA A 35 11.32 28.90 -43.05
CA ALA A 35 12.33 27.92 -42.67
C ALA A 35 13.73 28.55 -42.53
N LYS A 36 14.10 29.48 -43.41
CA LYS A 36 15.33 30.25 -43.31
C LYS A 36 15.35 31.15 -42.07
N MET A 37 14.22 31.75 -41.70
CA MET A 37 14.12 32.56 -40.47
C MET A 37 14.35 31.73 -39.21
N ILE A 38 13.78 30.53 -39.11
CA ILE A 38 14.02 29.63 -37.97
C ILE A 38 15.52 29.31 -37.85
N ARG A 39 16.18 28.98 -38.97
CA ARG A 39 17.63 28.72 -38.98
C ARG A 39 18.45 29.94 -38.56
N LEU A 40 18.05 31.14 -38.97
CA LEU A 40 18.73 32.39 -38.60
C LEU A 40 18.57 32.69 -37.09
N LEU A 41 17.37 32.52 -36.53
CA LEU A 41 17.12 32.72 -35.11
C LEU A 41 17.91 31.71 -34.25
N GLN A 42 18.00 30.46 -34.69
CA GLN A 42 18.87 29.46 -34.07
C GLN A 42 20.35 29.85 -34.15
N ALA A 43 20.81 30.37 -35.29
CA ALA A 43 22.20 30.76 -35.50
C ALA A 43 22.64 31.94 -34.63
N VAL A 44 21.72 32.82 -34.21
CA VAL A 44 22.01 33.97 -33.34
C VAL A 44 21.78 33.69 -31.85
N GLY A 45 21.42 32.45 -31.48
CA GLY A 45 21.20 32.05 -30.09
C GLY A 45 19.84 32.44 -29.49
N GLU A 46 18.91 32.95 -30.29
CA GLU A 46 17.55 33.34 -29.87
C GLU A 46 16.60 32.13 -29.89
N THR A 47 16.84 31.17 -28.99
CA THR A 47 16.15 29.87 -29.00
C THR A 47 14.63 29.98 -28.79
N GLY A 48 14.17 30.84 -27.87
CA GLY A 48 12.74 31.01 -27.59
C GLY A 48 11.95 31.60 -28.78
N SER A 49 12.53 32.59 -29.47
CA SER A 49 11.92 33.18 -30.66
C SER A 49 11.89 32.19 -31.82
N ALA A 50 12.95 31.38 -31.99
CA ALA A 50 13.01 30.33 -33.00
C ALA A 50 11.94 29.25 -32.78
N GLU A 51 11.77 28.80 -31.54
CA GLU A 51 10.76 27.81 -31.15
C GLU A 51 9.33 28.33 -31.39
N LEU A 52 9.07 29.60 -31.05
CA LEU A 52 7.76 30.22 -31.29
C LEU A 52 7.46 30.34 -32.79
N CYS A 53 8.40 30.80 -33.63
CA CYS A 53 8.18 30.83 -35.09
C CYS A 53 8.01 29.40 -35.66
N ALA A 54 8.75 28.40 -35.15
CA ALA A 54 8.60 27.01 -35.58
C ALA A 54 7.22 26.45 -35.23
N PHE A 55 6.71 26.72 -34.03
CA PHE A 55 5.36 26.34 -33.61
C PHE A 55 4.30 26.94 -34.54
N TRP A 56 4.33 28.25 -34.80
CA TRP A 56 3.32 28.88 -35.66
C TRP A 56 3.40 28.43 -37.12
N LEU A 57 4.60 28.15 -37.64
CA LEU A 57 4.75 27.54 -38.97
C LEU A 57 4.12 26.14 -39.00
N ALA A 58 4.31 25.34 -37.96
CA ALA A 58 3.71 24.01 -37.86
C ALA A 58 2.18 24.08 -37.75
N VAL A 59 1.64 25.03 -36.97
CA VAL A 59 0.20 25.31 -36.89
C VAL A 59 -0.38 25.69 -38.25
N GLU A 60 0.30 26.55 -39.01
CA GLU A 60 -0.13 26.94 -40.35
C GLU A 60 -0.13 25.75 -41.33
N GLN A 61 0.89 24.90 -41.30
CA GLN A 61 0.94 23.68 -42.09
C GLN A 61 -0.17 22.69 -41.71
N ALA A 62 -0.43 22.53 -40.41
CA ALA A 62 -1.54 21.73 -39.92
C ALA A 62 -2.90 22.29 -40.36
N GLN A 63 -3.04 23.63 -40.39
CA GLN A 63 -4.24 24.30 -40.87
C GLN A 63 -4.48 24.11 -42.38
N GLN A 64 -3.43 24.06 -43.19
CA GLN A 64 -3.52 23.81 -44.64
C GLN A 64 -4.02 22.39 -44.95
N THR A 65 -3.52 21.39 -44.22
CA THR A 65 -3.95 20.00 -44.42
C THR A 65 -5.25 19.66 -43.67
N ASN A 66 -5.50 20.38 -42.57
CA ASN A 66 -6.62 20.21 -41.65
C ASN A 66 -6.91 18.75 -41.27
N SER A 67 -5.85 17.93 -41.13
CA SER A 67 -5.96 16.52 -40.81
C SER A 67 -5.68 16.26 -39.32
N TYR A 68 -6.22 15.17 -38.80
CA TYR A 68 -5.98 14.75 -37.41
C TYR A 68 -4.48 14.56 -37.13
N GLU A 69 -3.75 13.87 -38.02
CA GLU A 69 -2.32 13.62 -37.84
C GLU A 69 -1.51 14.92 -37.81
N ALA A 70 -1.80 15.88 -38.70
CA ALA A 70 -1.07 17.14 -38.71
C ALA A 70 -1.28 17.94 -37.41
N TRP A 71 -2.52 18.04 -36.93
CA TRP A 71 -2.80 18.71 -35.65
C TRP A 71 -2.21 17.97 -34.45
N LYS A 72 -2.27 16.63 -34.44
CA LYS A 72 -1.66 15.78 -33.42
C LYS A 72 -0.14 16.00 -33.35
N THR A 73 0.54 16.02 -34.50
CA THR A 73 2.00 16.26 -34.56
C THR A 73 2.36 17.60 -33.91
N VAL A 74 1.60 18.66 -34.18
CA VAL A 74 1.83 19.97 -33.54
C VAL A 74 1.60 19.89 -32.03
N ALA A 75 0.49 19.28 -31.60
CA ALA A 75 0.13 19.19 -30.18
C ALA A 75 1.14 18.38 -29.35
N VAL A 76 1.73 17.33 -29.93
CA VAL A 76 2.73 16.47 -29.27
C VAL A 76 4.11 17.14 -29.29
N SER A 77 4.55 17.62 -30.45
CA SER A 77 5.92 18.17 -30.61
C SER A 77 6.13 19.52 -29.91
N HIS A 78 5.05 20.28 -29.66
CA HIS A 78 5.10 21.62 -29.08
C HIS A 78 4.20 21.78 -27.85
N GLN A 79 4.14 20.76 -26.98
CA GLN A 79 3.21 20.71 -25.84
C GLN A 79 3.24 21.94 -24.93
N GLU A 80 4.42 22.49 -24.62
CA GLU A 80 4.57 23.65 -23.73
C GLU A 80 4.03 24.94 -24.38
N LEU A 81 4.38 25.18 -25.65
CA LEU A 81 3.91 26.35 -26.41
C LEU A 81 2.40 26.25 -26.70
N ASP A 82 1.90 25.05 -26.99
CA ASP A 82 0.47 24.81 -27.13
C ASP A 82 -0.27 25.16 -25.82
N ALA A 83 0.28 24.82 -24.65
CA ALA A 83 -0.29 25.22 -23.36
C ALA A 83 -0.31 26.74 -23.16
N GLN A 84 0.78 27.44 -23.50
CA GLN A 84 0.87 28.90 -23.40
C GLN A 84 -0.10 29.63 -24.34
N THR A 85 -0.45 29.01 -25.46
CA THR A 85 -1.35 29.60 -26.47
C THR A 85 -2.81 29.17 -26.32
N GLY A 86 -3.17 28.54 -25.20
CA GLY A 86 -4.56 28.15 -24.93
C GLY A 86 -4.98 26.84 -25.61
N PHE A 87 -4.03 25.95 -25.86
CA PHE A 87 -4.22 24.60 -26.37
C PHE A 87 -4.84 24.52 -27.77
N ILE A 88 -4.49 25.47 -28.65
CA ILE A 88 -5.11 25.59 -29.99
C ILE A 88 -4.96 24.30 -30.79
N SER A 89 -3.75 23.74 -30.87
CA SER A 89 -3.51 22.53 -31.66
C SER A 89 -4.17 21.31 -31.02
N TYR A 90 -4.12 21.17 -29.69
CA TYR A 90 -4.83 20.11 -28.97
C TYR A 90 -6.35 20.15 -29.19
N LEU A 91 -6.98 21.33 -29.11
CA LEU A 91 -8.42 21.51 -29.36
C LEU A 91 -8.77 21.21 -30.83
N LYS A 92 -7.91 21.56 -31.78
CA LYS A 92 -8.08 21.18 -33.19
C LYS A 92 -7.93 19.68 -33.41
N THR A 93 -7.00 19.03 -32.74
CA THR A 93 -6.87 17.56 -32.76
C THR A 93 -8.13 16.89 -32.23
N TRP A 94 -8.69 17.37 -31.11
CA TRP A 94 -10.00 16.92 -30.60
C TRP A 94 -11.11 17.10 -31.64
N GLN A 95 -11.22 18.29 -32.24
CA GLN A 95 -12.20 18.57 -33.29
C GLN A 95 -12.07 17.56 -34.45
N GLN A 96 -10.85 17.26 -34.90
CA GLN A 96 -10.65 16.28 -35.96
C GLN A 96 -10.95 14.85 -35.52
N ALA A 97 -10.66 14.47 -34.28
CA ALA A 97 -11.07 13.18 -33.74
C ALA A 97 -12.60 13.03 -33.77
N THR A 98 -13.32 14.08 -33.34
CA THR A 98 -14.80 14.10 -33.40
C THR A 98 -15.35 14.03 -34.81
N ASN A 99 -14.71 14.70 -35.79
CA ASN A 99 -15.11 14.64 -37.19
C ASN A 99 -14.93 13.24 -37.79
N GLN A 100 -13.84 12.54 -37.42
CA GLN A 100 -13.61 11.18 -37.90
C GLN A 100 -14.54 10.17 -37.24
N ASN A 101 -14.87 10.38 -35.98
CA ASN A 101 -15.78 9.56 -35.18
C ASN A 101 -15.42 8.06 -35.23
N LYS A 102 -14.16 7.74 -34.97
CA LYS A 102 -13.62 6.37 -34.91
C LYS A 102 -13.04 6.09 -33.54
N ALA A 103 -13.22 4.87 -33.04
CA ALA A 103 -12.77 4.48 -31.72
C ALA A 103 -11.24 4.61 -31.58
N GLU A 104 -10.50 4.18 -32.60
CA GLU A 104 -9.04 4.22 -32.61
C GLU A 104 -8.51 5.66 -32.58
N THR A 105 -9.17 6.58 -33.28
CA THR A 105 -8.80 8.02 -33.29
C THR A 105 -9.04 8.66 -31.92
N TYR A 106 -10.15 8.33 -31.24
CA TYR A 106 -10.39 8.80 -29.87
C TYR A 106 -9.39 8.22 -28.87
N GLN A 107 -9.08 6.92 -28.97
CA GLN A 107 -8.07 6.27 -28.13
C GLN A 107 -6.69 6.89 -28.30
N ASP A 108 -6.31 7.15 -29.55
CA ASP A 108 -5.05 7.82 -29.87
C ASP A 108 -5.01 9.26 -29.35
N PHE A 109 -6.11 10.00 -29.43
CA PHE A 109 -6.23 11.35 -28.87
C PHE A 109 -6.00 11.37 -27.35
N MET A 110 -6.57 10.41 -26.61
CA MET A 110 -6.41 10.33 -25.16
C MET A 110 -4.95 10.14 -24.71
N ARG A 111 -4.10 9.57 -25.57
CA ARG A 111 -2.66 9.41 -25.28
C ARG A 111 -1.87 10.73 -25.33
N ILE A 112 -2.39 11.74 -26.03
CA ILE A 112 -1.72 13.05 -26.15
C ILE A 112 -1.67 13.75 -24.79
N LYS A 113 -2.78 13.70 -24.04
CA LYS A 113 -2.90 14.25 -22.67
C LYS A 113 -3.78 13.35 -21.80
N PRO A 114 -3.20 12.37 -21.09
CA PRO A 114 -3.96 11.39 -20.29
C PRO A 114 -4.85 11.98 -19.20
N ASP A 115 -4.48 13.14 -18.63
CA ASP A 115 -5.21 13.77 -17.53
C ASP A 115 -6.26 14.80 -17.99
N SER A 116 -6.55 14.85 -19.30
CA SER A 116 -7.48 15.82 -19.85
C SER A 116 -8.95 15.48 -19.57
N GLN A 117 -9.75 16.48 -19.21
CA GLN A 117 -11.21 16.34 -19.10
C GLN A 117 -11.89 15.92 -20.41
N PHE A 118 -11.26 16.17 -21.56
CA PHE A 118 -11.77 15.71 -22.87
C PHE A 118 -11.75 14.19 -23.00
N ASN A 119 -10.96 13.48 -22.19
CA ASN A 119 -10.91 12.01 -22.22
C ASN A 119 -12.25 11.41 -21.80
N LEU A 120 -13.01 12.07 -20.91
CA LEU A 120 -14.38 11.66 -20.57
C LEU A 120 -15.31 11.74 -21.79
N ASN A 121 -15.18 12.79 -22.61
CA ASN A 121 -15.95 12.92 -23.85
C ASN A 121 -15.53 11.90 -24.90
N ALA A 122 -14.22 11.61 -25.01
CA ALA A 122 -13.69 10.60 -25.91
C ALA A 122 -14.22 9.20 -25.55
N VAL A 123 -14.16 8.82 -24.27
CA VAL A 123 -14.75 7.57 -23.75
C VAL A 123 -16.24 7.49 -24.07
N HIS A 124 -16.99 8.57 -23.81
CA HIS A 124 -18.42 8.59 -24.12
C HIS A 124 -18.69 8.43 -25.62
N ALA A 125 -17.89 9.07 -26.50
CA ALA A 125 -18.03 8.90 -27.95
C ALA A 125 -17.74 7.46 -28.40
N ILE A 126 -16.74 6.79 -27.82
CA ILE A 126 -16.45 5.37 -28.09
C ILE A 126 -17.63 4.49 -27.63
N TYR A 127 -18.22 4.79 -26.47
CA TYR A 127 -19.44 4.09 -26.02
C TYR A 127 -20.60 4.26 -27.01
N LEU A 128 -20.85 5.47 -27.51
CA LEU A 128 -21.90 5.72 -28.51
C LEU A 128 -21.66 4.95 -29.82
N LEU A 129 -20.39 4.75 -30.20
CA LEU A 129 -20.05 3.89 -31.34
C LEU A 129 -20.38 2.42 -31.05
N ALA A 130 -20.03 1.91 -29.86
CA ALA A 130 -20.42 0.56 -29.45
C ALA A 130 -21.95 0.40 -29.40
N GLN A 131 -22.67 1.43 -28.94
CA GLN A 131 -24.12 1.46 -28.90
C GLN A 131 -24.74 1.44 -30.30
N LYS A 132 -24.13 2.15 -31.26
CA LYS A 132 -24.57 2.15 -32.67
C LYS A 132 -24.40 0.79 -33.32
N GLU A 133 -23.33 0.05 -32.99
CA GLU A 133 -23.15 -1.33 -33.46
C GLU A 133 -24.12 -2.31 -32.79
N ASP A 134 -24.48 -2.06 -31.52
CA ASP A 134 -25.40 -2.84 -30.70
C ASP A 134 -25.11 -4.35 -30.69
N THR A 135 -23.83 -4.72 -30.60
CA THR A 135 -23.40 -6.11 -30.52
C THR A 135 -22.71 -6.41 -29.20
N ILE A 136 -22.85 -7.64 -28.70
CA ILE A 136 -22.13 -8.11 -27.50
C ILE A 136 -20.61 -7.91 -27.67
N LYS A 137 -20.06 -8.08 -28.87
CA LYS A 137 -18.63 -7.89 -29.14
C LYS A 137 -18.21 -6.43 -28.96
N ALA A 138 -18.98 -5.49 -29.51
CA ALA A 138 -18.68 -4.06 -29.41
C ALA A 138 -18.68 -3.57 -27.95
N TYR A 139 -19.71 -3.94 -27.17
CA TYR A 139 -19.78 -3.61 -25.75
C TYR A 139 -18.65 -4.26 -24.93
N ARG A 140 -18.28 -5.51 -25.22
CA ARG A 140 -17.14 -6.18 -24.55
C ARG A 140 -15.81 -5.50 -24.83
N ASN A 141 -15.57 -5.10 -26.07
CA ASN A 141 -14.38 -4.32 -26.42
C ASN A 141 -14.35 -3.02 -25.62
N PHE A 142 -15.47 -2.28 -25.60
CA PHE A 142 -15.59 -1.05 -24.81
C PHE A 142 -15.30 -1.27 -23.32
N MET A 143 -15.89 -2.29 -22.70
CA MET A 143 -15.66 -2.61 -21.28
C MET A 143 -14.23 -3.05 -20.97
N THR A 144 -13.54 -3.66 -21.94
CA THR A 144 -12.14 -4.08 -21.80
C THR A 144 -11.23 -2.86 -21.78
N ASP A 145 -11.49 -1.89 -22.65
CA ASP A 145 -10.70 -0.67 -22.76
C ASP A 145 -11.01 0.33 -21.63
N PHE A 146 -12.26 0.34 -21.12
CA PHE A 146 -12.75 1.34 -20.16
C PHE A 146 -13.56 0.73 -18.98
N PRO A 147 -12.99 -0.19 -18.19
CA PRO A 147 -13.73 -0.96 -17.19
C PRO A 147 -14.33 -0.14 -16.04
N ASN A 148 -13.74 1.01 -15.72
CA ASN A 148 -14.08 1.81 -14.54
C ASN A 148 -14.95 3.05 -14.88
N THR A 149 -15.86 2.91 -15.85
CA THR A 149 -16.70 4.02 -16.33
C THR A 149 -18.19 3.71 -16.11
N PRO A 150 -19.06 4.70 -15.85
CA PRO A 150 -20.50 4.48 -15.76
C PRO A 150 -21.08 3.77 -17.00
N GLN A 151 -20.56 4.10 -18.18
CA GLN A 151 -20.94 3.50 -19.45
C GLN A 151 -20.57 2.01 -19.53
N ALA A 152 -19.56 1.52 -18.79
CA ALA A 152 -19.23 0.11 -18.74
C ALA A 152 -20.33 -0.71 -18.04
N ILE A 153 -20.99 -0.11 -17.04
CA ILE A 153 -22.16 -0.71 -16.38
C ILE A 153 -23.33 -0.75 -17.37
N GLU A 154 -23.60 0.34 -18.09
CA GLU A 154 -24.64 0.39 -19.13
C GLU A 154 -24.38 -0.63 -20.24
N ALA A 155 -23.13 -0.77 -20.69
CA ALA A 155 -22.70 -1.75 -21.68
C ALA A 155 -22.93 -3.19 -21.18
N LEU A 156 -22.65 -3.48 -19.91
CA LEU A 156 -22.90 -4.79 -19.30
C LEU A 156 -24.40 -5.12 -19.27
N LEU A 157 -25.22 -4.18 -18.82
CA LEU A 157 -26.68 -4.34 -18.80
C LEU A 157 -27.21 -4.61 -20.21
N ARG A 158 -26.70 -3.89 -21.22
CA ARG A 158 -27.08 -4.11 -22.61
C ARG A 158 -26.61 -5.47 -23.15
N ILE A 159 -25.43 -5.96 -22.74
CA ILE A 159 -24.99 -7.33 -23.05
C ILE A 159 -25.98 -8.36 -22.49
N HIS A 160 -26.46 -8.18 -21.25
CA HIS A 160 -27.44 -9.08 -20.64
C HIS A 160 -28.75 -9.10 -21.44
N GLU A 161 -29.27 -7.93 -21.83
CA GLU A 161 -30.47 -7.82 -22.66
C GLU A 161 -30.31 -8.54 -24.01
N LEU A 162 -29.21 -8.29 -24.72
CA LEU A 162 -28.95 -8.90 -26.03
C LEU A 162 -28.77 -10.42 -25.92
N ALA A 163 -28.08 -10.90 -24.88
CA ALA A 163 -27.89 -12.32 -24.65
C ALA A 163 -29.21 -13.02 -24.33
N TYR A 164 -30.05 -12.40 -23.51
CA TYR A 164 -31.37 -12.92 -23.17
C TYR A 164 -32.30 -12.94 -24.40
N ALA A 165 -32.34 -11.85 -25.18
CA ALA A 165 -33.12 -11.79 -26.42
C ALA A 165 -32.70 -12.87 -27.42
N LYS A 166 -31.39 -13.19 -27.50
CA LYS A 166 -30.90 -14.30 -28.32
C LYS A 166 -31.37 -15.67 -27.79
N ALA A 167 -31.44 -15.86 -26.48
CA ALA A 167 -32.01 -17.07 -25.90
C ALA A 167 -33.52 -17.19 -26.23
N GLN A 168 -34.26 -16.08 -26.11
CA GLN A 168 -35.67 -16.00 -26.48
C GLN A 168 -35.91 -16.35 -27.96
N GLN A 169 -35.09 -15.82 -28.87
CA GLN A 169 -35.18 -16.13 -30.29
C GLN A 169 -35.01 -17.63 -30.58
N LYS A 170 -34.23 -18.35 -29.78
CA LYS A 170 -34.00 -19.79 -29.95
C LYS A 170 -35.11 -20.64 -29.31
N ASP A 171 -35.80 -20.12 -28.30
CA ASP A 171 -36.93 -20.74 -27.61
C ASP A 171 -36.65 -22.21 -27.21
N LYS A 172 -35.50 -22.44 -26.57
CA LYS A 172 -35.02 -23.75 -26.15
C LYS A 172 -34.43 -23.65 -24.75
N ALA A 173 -34.76 -24.61 -23.90
CA ALA A 173 -34.33 -24.63 -22.50
C ALA A 173 -32.81 -24.49 -22.35
N GLU A 174 -32.04 -25.15 -23.22
CA GLU A 174 -30.58 -25.14 -23.16
C GLU A 174 -29.97 -23.74 -23.42
N TYR A 175 -30.65 -22.89 -24.20
CA TYR A 175 -30.16 -21.53 -24.46
C TYR A 175 -30.44 -20.59 -23.28
N TYR A 176 -31.54 -20.80 -22.57
CA TYR A 176 -31.79 -20.09 -21.31
C TYR A 176 -30.84 -20.56 -20.22
N ASP A 177 -30.52 -21.86 -20.13
CA ASP A 177 -29.51 -22.38 -19.20
C ASP A 177 -28.13 -21.76 -19.44
N LEU A 178 -27.71 -21.68 -20.71
CA LEU A 178 -26.47 -21.01 -21.08
C LEU A 178 -26.48 -19.53 -20.68
N PHE A 179 -27.61 -18.84 -20.82
CA PHE A 179 -27.75 -17.46 -20.36
C PHE A 179 -27.56 -17.35 -18.85
N VAL A 180 -28.27 -18.16 -18.06
CA VAL A 180 -28.18 -18.17 -16.58
C VAL A 180 -26.77 -18.52 -16.12
N LEU A 181 -26.10 -19.46 -16.79
CA LEU A 181 -24.72 -19.83 -16.48
C LEU A 181 -23.72 -18.72 -16.78
N MET A 182 -23.88 -18.03 -17.93
CA MET A 182 -22.96 -16.98 -18.36
C MET A 182 -23.19 -15.65 -17.64
N PHE A 183 -24.41 -15.39 -17.17
CA PHE A 183 -24.82 -14.12 -16.57
C PHE A 183 -25.66 -14.35 -15.29
N PRO A 184 -25.10 -14.95 -14.23
CA PRO A 184 -25.86 -15.31 -13.02
C PRO A 184 -26.45 -14.10 -12.28
N ASP A 185 -25.88 -12.90 -12.46
CA ASP A 185 -26.33 -11.66 -11.83
C ASP A 185 -27.22 -10.80 -12.74
N ALA A 186 -27.58 -11.30 -13.94
CA ALA A 186 -28.45 -10.55 -14.84
C ALA A 186 -29.88 -10.45 -14.27
N MET A 187 -30.49 -9.27 -14.42
CA MET A 187 -31.87 -9.04 -13.97
C MET A 187 -32.90 -9.95 -14.65
N GLN A 188 -32.55 -10.52 -15.81
CA GLN A 188 -33.37 -11.43 -16.60
C GLN A 188 -33.29 -12.90 -16.15
N VAL A 189 -32.44 -13.25 -15.17
CA VAL A 189 -32.25 -14.64 -14.73
C VAL A 189 -33.57 -15.30 -14.27
N PRO A 190 -34.41 -14.67 -13.42
CA PRO A 190 -35.70 -15.27 -13.05
C PRO A 190 -36.58 -15.59 -14.26
N GLN A 191 -36.71 -14.64 -15.19
CA GLN A 191 -37.52 -14.82 -16.41
C GLN A 191 -36.90 -15.87 -17.35
N ALA A 192 -35.58 -16.00 -17.38
CA ALA A 192 -34.90 -17.03 -18.16
C ALA A 192 -35.15 -18.43 -17.60
N ILE A 193 -35.14 -18.59 -16.27
CA ILE A 193 -35.46 -19.87 -15.61
C ILE A 193 -36.91 -20.27 -15.92
N GLU A 194 -37.87 -19.35 -15.77
CA GLU A 194 -39.27 -19.62 -16.10
C GLU A 194 -39.46 -19.96 -17.59
N ALA A 195 -38.83 -19.19 -18.49
CA ALA A 195 -38.88 -19.47 -19.92
C ALA A 195 -38.26 -20.84 -20.27
N ALA A 196 -37.22 -21.27 -19.56
CA ALA A 196 -36.63 -22.59 -19.71
C ALA A 196 -37.61 -23.70 -19.33
N VAL A 197 -38.34 -23.56 -18.20
CA VAL A 197 -39.40 -24.50 -17.78
C VAL A 197 -40.46 -24.62 -18.88
N VAL A 198 -40.95 -23.47 -19.38
CA VAL A 198 -41.98 -23.45 -20.43
C VAL A 198 -41.49 -24.09 -21.72
N ALA A 199 -40.27 -23.78 -22.16
CA ALA A 199 -39.68 -24.34 -23.37
C ALA A 199 -39.48 -25.85 -23.27
N GLU A 200 -38.99 -26.36 -22.14
CA GLU A 200 -38.84 -27.81 -21.94
C GLU A 200 -40.20 -28.51 -21.82
N LYS A 201 -41.17 -27.93 -21.10
CA LYS A 201 -42.55 -28.44 -21.04
C LYS A 201 -43.14 -28.56 -22.44
N LYS A 202 -43.00 -27.54 -23.28
CA LYS A 202 -43.43 -27.55 -24.69
C LYS A 202 -42.75 -28.68 -25.46
N ALA A 203 -41.43 -28.89 -25.27
CA ALA A 203 -40.71 -29.98 -25.91
C ALA A 203 -41.18 -31.38 -25.44
N ILE A 204 -41.54 -31.53 -24.16
CA ILE A 204 -42.11 -32.76 -23.61
C ILE A 204 -43.50 -33.03 -24.20
N LEU A 205 -44.38 -32.02 -24.23
CA LEU A 205 -45.73 -32.13 -24.80
C LEU A 205 -45.67 -32.52 -26.28
N ASN A 206 -44.76 -31.92 -27.05
CA ASN A 206 -44.54 -32.29 -28.45
C ASN A 206 -44.12 -33.77 -28.62
N LYS A 207 -43.39 -34.35 -27.66
CA LYS A 207 -43.00 -35.77 -27.68
C LYS A 207 -44.16 -36.70 -27.29
N LEU A 208 -45.07 -36.23 -26.43
CA LEU A 208 -46.26 -36.97 -26.03
C LEU A 208 -47.33 -36.99 -27.12
N GLY A 209 -47.43 -35.92 -27.92
CA GLY A 209 -48.52 -35.76 -28.89
C GLY A 209 -49.87 -35.67 -28.17
N ASP A 210 -50.86 -36.44 -28.61
CA ASP A 210 -52.21 -36.47 -28.02
C ASP A 210 -52.34 -37.38 -26.78
N LYS A 211 -51.24 -38.03 -26.38
CA LYS A 211 -51.24 -38.97 -25.25
C LYS A 211 -51.37 -38.22 -23.93
N LYS A 212 -52.33 -38.63 -23.11
CA LYS A 212 -52.53 -38.09 -21.76
C LYS A 212 -51.89 -39.02 -20.73
N CYS A 213 -51.09 -38.46 -19.83
CA CYS A 213 -50.59 -39.16 -18.66
C CYS A 213 -51.68 -39.13 -17.58
N THR A 214 -52.61 -40.09 -17.61
CA THR A 214 -53.68 -40.20 -16.60
C THR A 214 -53.41 -41.35 -15.63
N LEU A 215 -54.04 -41.28 -14.46
CA LEU A 215 -53.93 -42.29 -13.40
C LEU A 215 -54.47 -43.67 -13.82
N GLU A 216 -55.52 -43.68 -14.64
CA GLU A 216 -56.24 -44.90 -15.03
C GLU A 216 -55.49 -45.70 -16.10
N ASP A 217 -54.76 -45.01 -16.97
CA ASP A 217 -53.97 -45.58 -18.06
C ASP A 217 -52.57 -44.95 -18.10
N SER A 218 -51.65 -45.43 -17.23
CA SER A 218 -50.26 -44.96 -17.24
C SER A 218 -49.58 -45.37 -18.56
N ASP A 219 -49.42 -44.43 -19.49
CA ASP A 219 -48.67 -44.67 -20.73
C ASP A 219 -47.18 -44.87 -20.36
N PRO A 220 -46.54 -45.99 -20.77
CA PRO A 220 -45.13 -46.25 -20.54
C PRO A 220 -44.20 -45.15 -21.06
N LEU A 221 -44.66 -44.28 -21.97
CA LEU A 221 -43.95 -43.09 -22.41
C LEU A 221 -43.86 -42.02 -21.31
N CYS A 222 -44.93 -41.81 -20.54
CA CYS A 222 -44.95 -40.85 -19.43
C CYS A 222 -43.93 -41.25 -18.35
N ASP A 223 -43.94 -42.52 -17.95
CA ASP A 223 -42.95 -43.06 -16.99
C ASP A 223 -41.52 -42.94 -17.52
N ARG A 224 -41.29 -43.22 -18.81
CA ARG A 224 -39.96 -43.06 -19.42
C ARG A 224 -39.48 -41.61 -19.42
N LEU A 225 -40.36 -40.66 -19.75
CA LEU A 225 -40.03 -39.23 -19.72
C LEU A 225 -39.79 -38.74 -18.30
N ALA A 226 -40.65 -39.12 -17.33
CA ALA A 226 -40.46 -38.76 -15.94
C ALA A 226 -39.15 -39.33 -15.37
N ASN A 227 -38.82 -40.60 -15.67
CA ASN A 227 -37.54 -41.20 -15.30
C ASN A 227 -36.34 -40.48 -15.95
N LEU A 228 -36.48 -39.97 -17.17
CA LEU A 228 -35.44 -39.17 -17.82
C LEU A 228 -35.21 -37.85 -17.09
N LEU A 229 -36.27 -37.11 -16.74
CA LEU A 229 -36.18 -35.87 -15.96
C LEU A 229 -35.55 -36.13 -14.59
N PHE A 230 -36.00 -37.18 -13.90
CA PHE A 230 -35.46 -37.58 -12.61
C PHE A 230 -33.98 -37.96 -12.70
N SER A 231 -33.59 -38.74 -13.71
CA SER A 231 -32.19 -39.08 -13.95
C SER A 231 -31.33 -37.84 -14.24
N LYS A 232 -31.83 -36.88 -15.02
CA LYS A 232 -31.14 -35.60 -15.24
C LYS A 232 -30.99 -34.80 -13.94
N MET A 233 -32.04 -34.72 -13.13
CA MET A 233 -32.07 -34.01 -11.85
C MET A 233 -31.01 -34.55 -10.87
N LEU A 234 -30.79 -35.88 -10.86
CA LEU A 234 -29.82 -36.52 -9.98
C LEU A 234 -28.36 -36.37 -10.41
N LYS A 235 -28.07 -35.92 -11.64
CA LYS A 235 -26.69 -35.72 -12.09
C LYS A 235 -26.07 -34.55 -11.34
N GLU A 236 -25.10 -34.83 -10.47
CA GLU A 236 -24.42 -33.84 -9.63
C GLU A 236 -23.74 -32.73 -10.42
N GLU A 237 -23.26 -33.05 -11.63
CA GLU A 237 -22.61 -32.11 -12.56
C GLU A 237 -23.57 -31.06 -13.13
N GLN A 238 -24.89 -31.24 -12.99
CA GLN A 238 -25.85 -30.30 -13.55
C GLN A 238 -25.96 -29.02 -12.73
N PRO A 239 -26.00 -27.84 -13.38
CA PRO A 239 -26.25 -26.58 -12.70
C PRO A 239 -27.53 -26.63 -11.86
N ILE A 240 -27.54 -25.93 -10.72
CA ILE A 240 -28.66 -25.99 -9.77
C ILE A 240 -30.00 -25.54 -10.38
N HIS A 241 -29.98 -24.54 -11.28
CA HIS A 241 -31.18 -24.06 -11.97
C HIS A 241 -31.78 -25.12 -12.90
N VAL A 242 -30.94 -25.94 -13.56
CA VAL A 242 -31.38 -27.07 -14.37
C VAL A 242 -32.07 -28.09 -13.47
N ARG A 243 -31.43 -28.53 -12.38
CA ARG A 243 -32.02 -29.49 -11.43
C ARG A 243 -33.36 -29.00 -10.88
N ASN A 244 -33.45 -27.72 -10.52
CA ASN A 244 -34.69 -27.11 -10.05
C ASN A 244 -35.79 -27.11 -11.13
N ARG A 245 -35.45 -26.82 -12.39
CA ARG A 245 -36.38 -26.91 -13.51
C ARG A 245 -36.90 -28.33 -13.71
N GLU A 246 -36.01 -29.32 -13.77
CA GLU A 246 -36.40 -30.74 -13.92
C GLU A 246 -37.32 -31.17 -12.78
N PHE A 247 -37.03 -30.73 -11.54
CA PHE A 247 -37.89 -30.95 -10.39
C PHE A 247 -39.26 -30.28 -10.51
N MET A 248 -39.32 -29.02 -10.96
CA MET A 248 -40.59 -28.31 -11.21
C MET A 248 -41.44 -29.03 -12.25
N LEU A 249 -40.82 -29.53 -13.33
CA LEU A 249 -41.51 -30.31 -14.35
C LEU A 249 -42.07 -31.61 -13.78
N LEU A 250 -41.33 -32.32 -12.92
CA LEU A 250 -41.81 -33.54 -12.26
C LEU A 250 -42.99 -33.31 -11.30
N LYS A 251 -43.16 -32.09 -10.80
CA LYS A 251 -44.31 -31.69 -9.98
C LYS A 251 -45.51 -31.19 -10.79
N ASP A 252 -45.34 -31.01 -12.09
CA ASP A 252 -46.44 -30.65 -12.97
C ASP A 252 -47.48 -31.77 -12.99
N ASP A 253 -48.75 -31.42 -13.19
CA ASP A 253 -49.87 -32.38 -13.25
C ASP A 253 -49.61 -33.52 -14.25
N LEU A 254 -48.77 -33.26 -15.26
CA LEU A 254 -48.33 -34.23 -16.25
C LEU A 254 -47.64 -35.47 -15.65
N PHE A 255 -46.90 -35.33 -14.54
CA PHE A 255 -46.08 -36.40 -13.97
C PHE A 255 -46.43 -36.75 -12.52
N LEU A 256 -47.44 -36.11 -11.93
CA LEU A 256 -47.80 -36.21 -10.52
C LEU A 256 -47.97 -37.65 -10.02
N HIS A 257 -48.40 -38.56 -10.89
CA HIS A 257 -48.68 -39.97 -10.55
C HIS A 257 -47.56 -40.95 -10.90
N THR A 258 -46.43 -40.46 -11.43
CA THR A 258 -45.29 -41.31 -11.78
C THR A 258 -44.43 -41.61 -10.56
N SER A 259 -43.81 -42.79 -10.53
CA SER A 259 -42.85 -43.16 -9.47
C SER A 259 -41.66 -42.20 -9.42
N ALA A 260 -41.24 -41.67 -10.58
CA ALA A 260 -40.20 -40.66 -10.69
C ALA A 260 -40.55 -39.34 -9.97
N SER A 261 -41.81 -38.88 -10.03
CA SER A 261 -42.26 -37.70 -9.28
C SER A 261 -42.21 -37.93 -7.76
N SER A 262 -42.73 -39.08 -7.30
CA SER A 262 -42.63 -39.47 -5.88
C SER A 262 -41.18 -39.56 -5.39
N ASN A 263 -40.29 -40.16 -6.20
CA ASN A 263 -38.86 -40.24 -5.89
C ASN A 263 -38.20 -38.86 -5.88
N ALA A 264 -38.60 -37.96 -6.78
CA ALA A 264 -38.11 -36.58 -6.80
C ALA A 264 -38.52 -35.80 -5.55
N GLN A 265 -39.77 -35.95 -5.10
CA GLN A 265 -40.24 -35.35 -3.84
C GLN A 265 -39.47 -35.89 -2.65
N ALA A 266 -39.30 -37.22 -2.56
CA ALA A 266 -38.49 -37.84 -1.50
C ALA A 266 -37.05 -37.30 -1.52
N HIS A 267 -36.44 -37.17 -2.71
CA HIS A 267 -35.11 -36.58 -2.86
C HIS A 267 -35.06 -35.11 -2.39
N GLN A 268 -36.08 -34.29 -2.70
CA GLN A 268 -36.13 -32.89 -2.24
C GLN A 268 -36.15 -32.80 -0.71
N VAL A 269 -36.93 -33.66 -0.04
CA VAL A 269 -36.96 -33.74 1.43
C VAL A 269 -35.57 -34.08 1.98
N VAL A 270 -34.89 -35.06 1.38
CA VAL A 270 -33.51 -35.42 1.78
C VAL A 270 -32.54 -34.26 1.59
N VAL A 271 -32.59 -33.55 0.46
CA VAL A 271 -31.74 -32.38 0.19
C VAL A 271 -32.02 -31.26 1.19
N GLN A 272 -33.28 -30.98 1.53
CA GLN A 272 -33.64 -29.99 2.55
C GLN A 272 -33.08 -30.37 3.93
N LEU A 273 -33.19 -31.65 4.30
CA LEU A 273 -32.62 -32.17 5.55
C LEU A 273 -31.09 -32.01 5.58
N LEU A 274 -30.40 -32.38 4.49
CA LEU A 274 -28.95 -32.23 4.38
C LEU A 274 -28.49 -30.77 4.47
N ASN A 275 -29.23 -29.85 3.84
CA ASN A 275 -28.95 -28.41 3.94
C ASN A 275 -29.14 -27.90 5.37
N GLY A 276 -30.18 -28.36 6.07
CA GLY A 276 -30.38 -28.04 7.49
C GLY A 276 -29.22 -28.55 8.37
N ILE A 277 -28.77 -29.79 8.15
CA ILE A 277 -27.60 -30.35 8.84
C ILE A 277 -26.33 -29.53 8.54
N LYS A 278 -26.11 -29.14 7.29
CA LYS A 278 -24.97 -28.31 6.89
C LYS A 278 -24.99 -26.95 7.58
N GLN A 279 -26.13 -26.27 7.60
CA GLN A 279 -26.28 -24.98 8.28
C GLN A 279 -25.96 -25.11 9.78
N GLN A 280 -26.47 -26.15 10.44
CA GLN A 280 -26.14 -26.42 11.85
C GLN A 280 -24.64 -26.67 12.06
N LEU A 281 -23.98 -27.36 11.13
CA LEU A 281 -22.54 -27.59 11.18
C LEU A 281 -21.76 -26.27 11.03
N ASP A 282 -22.16 -25.41 10.11
CA ASP A 282 -21.53 -24.09 9.89
C ASP A 282 -21.70 -23.18 11.13
N GLU A 283 -22.90 -23.17 11.74
CA GLU A 283 -23.16 -22.46 13.00
C GLU A 283 -22.30 -22.99 14.15
N ASN A 284 -22.12 -24.31 14.24
CA ASN A 284 -21.26 -24.93 15.26
C ASN A 284 -19.79 -24.61 15.03
N ASN A 285 -19.31 -24.62 13.78
CA ASN A 285 -17.95 -24.22 13.45
C ASN A 285 -17.69 -22.75 13.82
N LYS A 286 -18.64 -21.86 13.55
CA LYS A 286 -18.57 -20.46 13.99
C LYS A 286 -18.44 -20.35 15.51
N LYS A 287 -19.27 -21.07 16.28
CA LYS A 287 -19.17 -21.09 17.75
C LYS A 287 -17.82 -21.62 18.24
N ILE A 288 -17.25 -22.62 17.56
CA ILE A 288 -15.92 -23.14 17.87
C ILE A 288 -14.85 -22.06 17.63
N ASP A 289 -14.94 -21.32 16.54
CA ASP A 289 -13.99 -20.24 16.23
C ASP A 289 -14.14 -19.05 17.19
N ASP A 290 -15.38 -18.68 17.54
CA ASP A 290 -15.65 -17.69 18.59
C ASP A 290 -15.03 -18.13 19.94
N MET A 291 -15.17 -19.43 20.29
CA MET A 291 -14.56 -19.99 21.50
C MET A 291 -13.02 -19.98 21.43
N LYS A 292 -12.42 -20.30 20.29
CA LYS A 292 -10.96 -20.19 20.11
C LYS A 292 -10.50 -18.76 20.31
N GLN A 293 -11.21 -17.78 19.75
CA GLN A 293 -10.86 -16.38 19.90
C GLN A 293 -10.90 -15.95 21.37
N VAL A 294 -11.95 -16.33 22.11
CA VAL A 294 -12.05 -16.08 23.56
C VAL A 294 -10.87 -16.71 24.31
N VAL A 295 -10.50 -17.95 24.00
CA VAL A 295 -9.33 -18.60 24.63
C VAL A 295 -8.03 -17.87 24.30
N THR A 296 -7.84 -17.45 23.04
CA THR A 296 -6.68 -16.65 22.63
C THR A 296 -6.62 -15.33 23.39
N ASP A 297 -7.75 -14.62 23.52
CA ASP A 297 -7.82 -13.35 24.23
C ASP A 297 -7.47 -13.52 25.72
N VAL A 298 -7.93 -14.60 26.36
CA VAL A 298 -7.57 -14.95 27.74
C VAL A 298 -6.07 -15.21 27.86
N ILE A 299 -5.49 -16.02 26.97
CA ILE A 299 -4.04 -16.31 26.98
C ILE A 299 -3.23 -15.02 26.81
N VAL A 300 -3.64 -14.12 25.91
CA VAL A 300 -2.97 -12.83 25.68
C VAL A 300 -3.07 -11.95 26.93
N ALA A 301 -4.25 -11.89 27.56
CA ALA A 301 -4.45 -11.11 28.79
C ALA A 301 -3.59 -11.64 29.94
N GLU A 302 -3.54 -12.96 30.15
CA GLU A 302 -2.68 -13.59 31.16
C GLU A 302 -1.19 -13.37 30.86
N HIS A 303 -0.79 -13.47 29.59
CA HIS A 303 0.58 -13.18 29.17
C HIS A 303 0.98 -11.72 29.47
N GLN A 304 0.10 -10.77 29.16
CA GLN A 304 0.33 -9.34 29.46
C GLN A 304 0.44 -9.10 30.97
N GLN A 305 -0.41 -9.73 31.78
CA GLN A 305 -0.32 -9.66 33.23
C GLN A 305 1.03 -10.19 33.75
N LEU A 306 1.48 -11.34 33.23
CA LEU A 306 2.77 -11.93 33.60
C LEU A 306 3.95 -11.03 33.21
N VAL A 307 3.93 -10.46 32.00
CA VAL A 307 4.94 -9.49 31.54
C VAL A 307 4.99 -8.27 32.48
N GLY A 308 3.83 -7.76 32.89
CA GLY A 308 3.75 -6.66 33.86
C GLY A 308 4.38 -7.00 35.20
N LEU A 309 4.11 -8.19 35.75
CA LEU A 309 4.73 -8.67 37.00
C LEU A 309 6.25 -8.80 36.88
N ILE A 310 6.75 -9.35 35.78
CA ILE A 310 8.20 -9.48 35.54
C ILE A 310 8.87 -8.10 35.47
N GLN A 311 8.24 -7.15 34.78
CA GLN A 311 8.75 -5.78 34.70
C GLN A 311 8.79 -5.10 36.07
N GLN A 312 7.74 -5.26 36.87
CA GLN A 312 7.69 -4.74 38.25
C GLN A 312 8.83 -5.32 39.09
N GLN A 313 9.00 -6.64 39.10
CA GLN A 313 10.09 -7.30 39.82
C GLN A 313 11.47 -6.83 39.33
N GLY A 314 11.63 -6.61 38.02
CA GLY A 314 12.86 -6.05 37.45
C GLY A 314 13.18 -4.64 37.98
N GLN A 315 12.17 -3.79 38.15
CA GLN A 315 12.37 -2.45 38.74
C GLN A 315 12.70 -2.55 40.24
N GLU A 316 12.01 -3.41 40.99
CA GLU A 316 12.30 -3.67 42.40
C GLU A 316 13.76 -4.14 42.58
N LEU A 317 14.22 -5.08 41.76
CA LEU A 317 15.61 -5.55 41.76
C LEU A 317 16.60 -4.43 41.44
N LYS A 318 16.29 -3.56 40.48
CA LYS A 318 17.13 -2.40 40.14
C LYS A 318 17.28 -1.44 41.33
N VAL A 319 16.20 -1.22 42.09
CA VAL A 319 16.23 -0.41 43.32
C VAL A 319 17.11 -1.07 44.39
N VAL A 320 16.98 -2.39 44.58
CA VAL A 320 17.83 -3.15 45.52
C VAL A 320 19.30 -3.06 45.12
N LEU A 321 19.63 -3.25 43.84
CA LEU A 321 21.00 -3.15 43.33
C LEU A 321 21.58 -1.75 43.50
N LYS A 322 20.80 -0.70 43.22
CA LYS A 322 21.22 0.68 43.47
C LYS A 322 21.51 0.91 44.95
N THR A 323 20.60 0.49 45.82
CA THR A 323 20.75 0.62 47.29
C THR A 323 22.01 -0.08 47.77
N HIS A 324 22.28 -1.29 47.24
CA HIS A 324 23.49 -2.03 47.56
C HIS A 324 24.76 -1.33 47.03
N HIS A 325 24.72 -0.79 45.81
CA HIS A 325 25.84 -0.04 45.24
C HIS A 325 26.15 1.24 46.05
N ASP A 326 25.12 2.00 46.41
CA ASP A 326 25.24 3.19 47.23
C ASP A 326 25.83 2.84 48.61
N PHE A 327 25.39 1.73 49.21
CA PHE A 327 25.97 1.20 50.45
C PHE A 327 27.45 0.87 50.30
N MET A 328 27.84 0.15 49.25
CA MET A 328 29.25 -0.19 48.98
C MET A 328 30.10 1.06 48.75
N ALA A 329 29.59 2.05 48.01
CA ALA A 329 30.26 3.33 47.82
C ALA A 329 30.51 4.05 49.16
N GLN A 330 29.53 4.03 50.08
CA GLN A 330 29.70 4.57 51.43
C GLN A 330 30.77 3.81 52.22
N GLN A 331 30.80 2.48 52.13
CA GLN A 331 31.86 1.67 52.76
C GLN A 331 33.25 2.03 52.22
N PHE A 332 33.40 2.23 50.91
CA PHE A 332 34.68 2.67 50.32
C PHE A 332 35.11 4.05 50.80
N VAL A 333 34.18 5.01 50.91
CA VAL A 333 34.48 6.34 51.45
C VAL A 333 34.98 6.23 52.90
N GLN A 334 34.34 5.39 53.72
CA GLN A 334 34.77 5.15 55.10
C GLN A 334 36.17 4.53 55.17
N VAL A 335 36.46 3.52 54.35
CA VAL A 335 37.79 2.90 54.26
C VAL A 335 38.85 3.91 53.81
N ASN A 336 38.55 4.73 52.80
CA ASN A 336 39.47 5.75 52.32
C ASN A 336 39.75 6.83 53.38
N GLN A 337 38.74 7.22 54.16
CA GLN A 337 38.92 8.11 55.31
C GLN A 337 39.82 7.48 56.38
N GLN A 338 39.63 6.19 56.67
CA GLN A 338 40.50 5.44 57.59
C GLN A 338 41.94 5.39 57.09
N LEU A 339 42.17 5.10 55.80
CA LEU A 339 43.49 5.10 55.17
C LEU A 339 44.16 6.48 55.25
N ASN A 340 43.43 7.56 54.95
CA ASN A 340 43.94 8.92 55.07
C ASN A 340 44.33 9.26 56.52
N ASN A 341 43.53 8.83 57.50
CA ASN A 341 43.89 9.00 58.91
C ASN A 341 45.17 8.25 59.27
N VAL A 342 45.34 7.01 58.79
CA VAL A 342 46.58 6.24 58.96
C VAL A 342 47.76 6.96 58.30
N ASN A 343 47.61 7.44 57.07
CA ASN A 343 48.66 8.17 56.36
C ASN A 343 49.04 9.48 57.07
N ASN A 344 48.06 10.23 57.57
CA ASN A 344 48.30 11.44 58.37
C ASN A 344 49.05 11.11 59.67
N ASN A 345 48.69 10.01 60.34
CA ASN A 345 49.42 9.53 61.51
C ASN A 345 50.88 9.18 61.15
N ILE A 346 51.11 8.46 60.04
CA ILE A 346 52.46 8.16 59.53
C ILE A 346 53.25 9.45 59.26
N ASN A 347 52.66 10.42 58.57
CA ASN A 347 53.31 11.70 58.27
C ASN A 347 53.60 12.53 59.54
N SER A 348 52.72 12.47 60.54
CA SER A 348 52.97 13.11 61.84
C SER A 348 54.14 12.47 62.59
N LEU A 349 54.37 11.17 62.41
CA LEU A 349 55.56 10.47 62.90
C LEU A 349 56.81 10.81 62.08
N ARG A 350 56.64 11.21 60.82
CA ARG A 350 57.70 11.63 59.89
C ARG A 350 58.16 13.07 60.11
N ASN A 351 57.38 13.90 60.82
CA ASN A 351 57.79 15.26 61.18
C ASN A 351 59.16 15.23 61.85
N GLU A 352 60.04 16.10 61.36
CA GLU A 352 61.46 16.19 61.68
C GLU A 352 61.77 16.24 63.17
N ALA A 353 60.81 16.55 64.06
CA ALA A 353 61.00 16.52 65.50
C ALA A 353 61.33 15.14 66.08
N ILE A 354 60.82 14.02 65.51
CA ILE A 354 61.18 12.67 65.98
C ILE A 354 62.51 12.22 65.39
N VAL A 355 62.77 12.54 64.12
CA VAL A 355 64.07 12.27 63.48
C VAL A 355 65.17 13.11 64.14
N GLU A 356 64.95 14.40 64.40
CA GLU A 356 65.85 15.26 65.18
C GLU A 356 65.94 14.83 66.64
N SER A 357 64.85 14.38 67.28
CA SER A 357 64.91 13.84 68.64
C SER A 357 65.76 12.58 68.68
N ILE A 358 65.58 11.64 67.75
CA ILE A 358 66.42 10.43 67.68
C ILE A 358 67.88 10.81 67.39
N ILE A 359 68.13 11.75 66.48
CA ILE A 359 69.49 12.28 66.20
C ILE A 359 70.09 13.00 67.43
N LYS A 360 69.29 13.72 68.22
CA LYS A 360 69.73 14.44 69.45
C LYS A 360 69.80 13.54 70.70
N THR A 361 69.10 12.40 70.72
CA THR A 361 69.08 11.46 71.87
C THR A 361 70.11 10.35 71.73
N ILE A 362 70.76 10.20 70.57
CA ILE A 362 72.03 9.46 70.49
C ILE A 362 73.07 10.30 71.25
N PRO A 363 73.56 9.85 72.41
CA PRO A 363 74.53 10.62 73.15
C PRO A 363 75.82 10.72 72.31
N ILE A 364 76.24 11.95 72.01
CA ILE A 364 77.48 12.28 71.28
C ILE A 364 78.75 11.58 71.83
N PRO A 365 78.86 11.12 73.10
CA PRO A 365 80.00 10.30 73.50
C PRO A 365 80.18 9.02 72.67
N TYR A 366 79.10 8.40 72.18
CA TYR A 366 79.19 7.12 71.46
C TYR A 366 79.61 7.25 69.99
N ILE A 367 79.34 8.39 69.35
CA ILE A 367 79.81 8.63 67.98
C ILE A 367 81.34 8.81 67.98
N ASN A 368 81.91 9.47 68.98
CA ASN A 368 83.37 9.66 69.06
C ASN A 368 84.15 8.39 69.44
N GLU A 369 83.55 7.44 70.16
CA GLU A 369 84.18 6.14 70.48
C GLU A 369 84.19 5.16 69.29
N PHE A 370 83.17 5.18 68.42
CA PHE A 370 83.09 4.28 67.26
C PHE A 370 83.67 4.85 65.97
N VAL A 371 83.58 6.17 65.75
CA VAL A 371 84.03 6.82 64.50
C VAL A 371 85.55 6.98 64.46
N ASN A 372 86.21 7.21 65.59
CA ASN A 372 87.66 7.44 65.63
C ASN A 372 88.53 6.23 65.18
N PRO A 373 88.23 4.98 65.59
CA PRO A 373 88.97 3.82 65.08
C PRO A 373 88.79 3.63 63.57
N ILE A 374 87.58 3.82 63.06
CA ILE A 374 87.23 3.58 61.66
C ILE A 374 87.82 4.68 60.75
N ALA A 375 87.72 5.96 61.13
CA ALA A 375 88.35 7.08 60.41
C ALA A 375 89.86 6.92 60.25
N LYS A 376 90.52 6.36 61.27
CA LYS A 376 91.95 6.05 61.23
C LYS A 376 92.30 4.88 60.31
N ILE A 377 91.38 3.92 60.11
CA ILE A 377 91.59 2.74 59.25
C ILE A 377 91.43 3.09 57.76
N ILE A 378 90.47 3.95 57.40
CA ILE A 378 90.18 4.31 56.00
C ILE A 378 90.74 5.65 55.54
N GLY A 379 91.47 6.37 56.40
CA GLY A 379 92.24 7.55 56.02
C GLY A 379 91.41 8.79 55.67
N VAL A 380 90.19 8.90 56.21
CA VAL A 380 89.27 10.01 55.95
C VAL A 380 89.17 10.91 57.19
N THR A 381 89.01 12.21 57.00
CA THR A 381 88.83 13.16 58.10
C THR A 381 87.51 12.91 58.82
N GLN A 382 87.49 13.18 60.13
CA GLN A 382 86.32 12.96 61.00
C GLN A 382 85.07 13.68 60.49
N HIS A 383 85.23 14.84 59.85
CA HIS A 383 84.15 15.60 59.24
C HIS A 383 83.48 14.83 58.08
N ASN A 384 84.28 14.23 57.19
CA ASN A 384 83.76 13.49 56.03
C ASN A 384 83.05 12.19 56.45
N MET A 385 83.41 11.59 57.58
CA MET A 385 82.77 10.37 58.05
C MET A 385 81.39 10.63 58.68
N VAL A 386 81.20 11.80 59.31
CA VAL A 386 79.88 12.23 59.79
C VAL A 386 78.93 12.44 58.60
N ASP A 387 79.39 13.10 57.53
CA ASP A 387 78.58 13.31 56.33
C ASP A 387 78.21 12.00 55.62
N ILE A 388 79.11 11.00 55.60
CA ILE A 388 78.86 9.67 55.02
C ILE A 388 77.85 8.88 55.87
N VAL A 389 77.95 8.92 57.20
CA VAL A 389 76.98 8.26 58.09
C VAL A 389 75.62 8.96 58.01
N GLU A 390 75.60 10.28 57.93
CA GLU A 390 74.36 11.05 57.77
C GLU A 390 73.70 10.76 56.41
N ALA A 391 74.49 10.65 55.34
CA ALA A 391 74.00 10.25 54.02
C ALA A 391 73.49 8.79 54.01
N GLY A 392 74.17 7.87 54.68
CA GLY A 392 73.77 6.46 54.80
C GLY A 392 72.48 6.26 55.63
N VAL A 393 72.33 7.01 56.72
CA VAL A 393 71.09 7.01 57.52
C VAL A 393 69.93 7.62 56.73
N LYS A 394 70.16 8.72 56.00
CA LYS A 394 69.14 9.29 55.10
C LYS A 394 68.75 8.32 53.98
N ALA A 395 69.71 7.59 53.39
CA ALA A 395 69.44 6.59 52.37
C ALA A 395 68.63 5.39 52.92
N GLY A 396 69.00 4.85 54.08
CA GLY A 396 68.28 3.74 54.71
C GLY A 396 66.85 4.12 55.14
N ILE A 397 66.64 5.34 55.66
CA ILE A 397 65.30 5.84 55.97
C ILE A 397 64.46 6.00 54.69
N THR A 398 65.08 6.39 53.58
CA THR A 398 64.40 6.53 52.29
C THR A 398 64.00 5.16 51.73
N GLU A 399 64.84 4.14 51.86
CA GLU A 399 64.56 2.78 51.39
C GLU A 399 63.47 2.08 52.23
N VAL A 400 63.50 2.23 53.55
CA VAL A 400 62.42 1.73 54.44
C VAL A 400 61.10 2.46 54.16
N ALA A 401 61.13 3.75 53.87
CA ALA A 401 59.93 4.49 53.50
C ALA A 401 59.36 4.06 52.13
N ASN A 402 60.21 3.71 51.16
CA ASN A 402 59.77 3.22 49.86
C ASN A 402 59.16 1.81 49.96
N ILE A 403 59.73 0.92 50.77
CA ILE A 403 59.16 -0.41 51.06
C ILE A 403 57.79 -0.28 51.76
N ALA A 404 57.63 0.68 52.67
CA ALA A 404 56.36 0.95 53.32
C ALA A 404 55.29 1.50 52.35
N ILE A 405 55.69 2.26 51.32
CA ILE A 405 54.79 2.75 50.26
C ILE A 405 54.38 1.60 49.33
N GLU A 406 55.29 0.68 49.00
CA GLU A 406 55.03 -0.47 48.12
C GLU A 406 54.13 -1.55 48.78
N LEU A 407 54.09 -1.59 50.12
CA LEU A 407 53.19 -2.48 50.88
C LEU A 407 51.81 -1.88 51.17
N LEU A 408 51.62 -0.58 50.91
CA LEU A 408 50.38 0.16 51.21
C LEU A 408 49.65 0.71 49.97
N GLY A 409 50.29 0.69 48.80
CA GLY A 409 49.63 0.82 47.49
C GLY A 409 49.27 -0.54 46.92
#